data_AF-A0A7C2CTK0-F1
#
_entry.id   AF-A0A7C2CTK0-F1
#
_cell.length_a   1.000
_cell.length_b   1.000
_cell.length_c   1.000
_cell.angle_alpha   90.00
_cell.angle_beta   90.00
_cell.angle_gamma   90.00
#
_symmetry.space_group_name_H-M   'P 1'
#
loop_
_entity.id
_entity.type
_entity.pdbx_description
1 polymer ?
#
loop_
_entity_poly.entity_id
_entity_poly.type
_entity_poly.pdbx_seq_one_letter_code
_entity_poly.pdbx_strand_id
1 'polypeptide(L)'
;MLERVFDTIFGINSFAFAQLVEWAFVGIFAIVGGVVADVIGRKRVVITGFVMLGIEYAVLSVFSNSQVALYLFLTLDGITWGLLFSVFFIALWGDLGESHEKEKYYTLGGLPYLLAGFLPILIRLYASAISPTAAFSFASFFLFLAVIPLMYAPETLPEKHIKERELKSYIEKAKREREKYA
;
A
#
# COMPACT_ATOMS: atom_id res chain seq x y z
N MET A 1 -3.49 -8.17 -17.96
CA MET A 1 -3.93 -6.87 -18.53
C MET A 1 -2.77 -5.90 -18.60
N LEU A 2 -2.06 -5.65 -17.48
CA LEU A 2 -0.76 -4.97 -17.44
C LEU A 2 0.26 -5.59 -18.41
N GLU A 3 0.39 -6.92 -18.43
CA GLU A 3 1.22 -7.64 -19.42
C GLU A 3 0.96 -7.21 -20.86
N ARG A 4 -0.32 -7.12 -21.28
CA ARG A 4 -0.69 -6.69 -22.64
C ARG A 4 -0.25 -5.24 -22.91
N VAL A 5 -0.32 -4.37 -21.92
CA VAL A 5 0.11 -2.95 -22.04
C VAL A 5 1.63 -2.87 -22.17
N PHE A 6 2.36 -3.59 -21.31
CA PHE A 6 3.82 -3.65 -21.35
C PHE A 6 4.35 -4.26 -22.66
N ASP A 7 3.77 -5.37 -23.11
CA ASP A 7 4.17 -6.01 -24.36
C ASP A 7 3.93 -5.09 -25.58
N THR A 8 2.86 -4.29 -25.56
CA THR A 8 2.55 -3.35 -26.64
C THR A 8 3.59 -2.22 -26.73
N ILE A 9 4.15 -1.78 -25.61
CA ILE A 9 4.95 -0.55 -25.53
C ILE A 9 6.47 -0.83 -25.47
N PHE A 10 6.87 -1.93 -24.84
CA PHE A 10 8.27 -2.30 -24.60
C PHE A 10 8.68 -3.62 -25.29
N GLY A 11 7.74 -4.34 -25.91
CA GLY A 11 7.99 -5.61 -26.57
C GLY A 11 8.03 -6.82 -25.63
N ILE A 12 7.97 -8.01 -26.24
CA ILE A 12 7.93 -9.31 -25.56
C ILE A 12 9.24 -9.52 -24.77
N ASN A 13 9.13 -9.95 -23.50
CA ASN A 13 10.18 -10.13 -22.47
C ASN A 13 10.50 -8.93 -21.56
N SER A 14 9.93 -7.75 -21.81
CA SER A 14 10.12 -6.58 -20.94
C SER A 14 9.36 -6.68 -19.61
N PHE A 15 8.24 -7.40 -19.60
CA PHE A 15 7.35 -7.54 -18.45
C PHE A 15 7.97 -8.32 -17.28
N ALA A 16 8.70 -9.42 -17.54
CA ALA A 16 9.36 -10.20 -16.48
C ALA A 16 10.47 -9.40 -15.78
N PHE A 17 11.23 -8.61 -16.55
CA PHE A 17 12.25 -7.72 -15.98
C PHE A 17 11.61 -6.60 -15.15
N ALA A 18 10.52 -6.00 -15.64
CA ALA A 18 9.77 -5.00 -14.89
C ALA A 18 9.27 -5.55 -13.54
N GLN A 19 8.69 -6.75 -13.52
CA GLN A 19 8.29 -7.39 -12.26
C GLN A 19 9.46 -7.61 -11.31
N LEU A 20 10.60 -8.08 -11.80
CA LEU A 20 11.78 -8.28 -10.95
C LEU A 20 12.22 -6.97 -10.28
N VAL A 21 12.22 -5.87 -11.05
CA VAL A 21 12.53 -4.53 -10.52
C VAL A 21 11.49 -4.13 -9.49
N GLU A 22 10.20 -4.28 -9.78
CA GLU A 22 9.10 -3.98 -8.86
C GLU A 22 9.26 -4.72 -7.52
N TRP A 23 9.50 -6.03 -7.54
CA TRP A 23 9.70 -6.83 -6.32
C TRP A 23 10.93 -6.38 -5.51
N ALA A 24 11.98 -5.90 -6.18
CA ALA A 24 13.12 -5.31 -5.49
C ALA A 24 12.73 -4.00 -4.78
N PHE A 25 11.94 -3.13 -5.43
CA PHE A 25 11.38 -1.94 -4.81
C PHE A 25 10.49 -2.29 -3.62
N VAL A 26 9.57 -3.24 -3.78
CA VAL A 26 8.68 -3.71 -2.70
C VAL A 26 9.50 -4.15 -1.49
N GLY A 27 10.55 -4.96 -1.69
CA GLY A 27 11.40 -5.43 -0.60
C GLY A 27 12.09 -4.30 0.16
N ILE A 28 12.68 -3.33 -0.55
CA ILE A 28 13.36 -2.16 0.05
C ILE A 28 12.35 -1.30 0.81
N PHE A 29 11.24 -0.96 0.16
CA PHE A 29 10.22 -0.07 0.72
C PHE A 29 9.35 -0.74 1.78
N ALA A 30 9.33 -2.06 1.89
CA ALA A 30 8.72 -2.75 3.03
C ALA A 30 9.46 -2.47 4.34
N ILE A 31 10.79 -2.43 4.31
CA ILE A 31 11.59 -2.09 5.50
C ILE A 31 11.33 -0.62 5.88
N VAL A 32 11.42 0.28 4.90
CA VAL A 32 11.15 1.71 5.11
C VAL A 32 9.71 1.92 5.60
N GLY A 33 8.75 1.23 5.00
CA GLY A 33 7.34 1.30 5.34
C GLY A 33 7.05 0.89 6.77
N GLY A 34 7.70 -0.17 7.27
CA GLY A 34 7.59 -0.57 8.67
C GLY A 34 8.06 0.52 9.61
N VAL A 35 9.23 1.12 9.35
CA VAL A 35 9.77 2.23 10.15
C VAL A 35 8.84 3.45 10.10
N VAL A 36 8.34 3.82 8.92
CA VAL A 36 7.44 4.97 8.74
C VAL A 36 6.10 4.71 9.44
N ALA A 37 5.55 3.50 9.34
CA ALA A 37 4.31 3.11 10.00
C ALA A 37 4.44 3.15 11.51
N ASP A 38 5.58 2.71 12.03
CA ASP A 38 5.85 2.81 13.46
C ASP A 38 5.96 4.27 13.90
N VAL A 39 6.57 5.17 13.12
CA VAL A 39 6.75 6.60 13.52
C VAL A 39 5.46 7.41 13.39
N ILE A 40 4.79 7.34 12.24
CA ILE A 40 3.69 8.24 11.86
C ILE A 40 2.31 7.65 12.25
N GLY A 41 2.23 6.34 12.43
CA GLY A 41 1.00 5.59 12.65
C GLY A 41 0.63 4.72 11.44
N ARG A 42 0.11 3.52 11.70
CA ARG A 42 -0.18 2.49 10.69
C ARG A 42 -1.35 2.92 9.82
N LYS A 43 -2.39 3.52 10.42
CA LYS A 43 -3.55 4.05 9.70
C LYS A 43 -3.14 5.06 8.62
N ARG A 44 -2.25 6.00 8.95
CA ARG A 44 -1.81 7.04 8.01
C ARG A 44 -1.05 6.45 6.84
N VAL A 45 -0.14 5.51 7.09
CA VAL A 45 0.61 4.82 6.03
C VAL A 45 -0.32 4.05 5.10
N VAL A 46 -1.31 3.34 5.65
CA VAL A 46 -2.30 2.60 4.84
C VAL A 46 -3.12 3.54 3.98
N ILE A 47 -3.64 4.65 4.55
CA ILE A 47 -4.40 5.65 3.79
C ILE A 47 -3.55 6.24 2.66
N THR A 48 -2.31 6.64 2.95
CA THR A 48 -1.39 7.15 1.92
C THR A 48 -1.14 6.13 0.83
N GLY A 49 -0.98 4.85 1.18
CA GLY A 49 -0.80 3.78 0.21
C GLY A 49 -2.02 3.62 -0.71
N PHE A 50 -3.24 3.54 -0.16
CA PHE A 50 -4.46 3.47 -1.00
C PHE A 50 -4.64 4.70 -1.91
N VAL A 51 -4.28 5.90 -1.43
CA VAL A 51 -4.28 7.11 -2.26
C VAL A 51 -3.25 7.02 -3.39
N MET A 52 -2.03 6.53 -3.11
CA MET A 52 -0.99 6.34 -4.12
C MET A 52 -1.42 5.33 -5.19
N LEU A 53 -1.99 4.17 -4.79
CA LEU A 53 -2.57 3.21 -5.73
C LEU A 53 -3.71 3.88 -6.54
N GLY A 54 -4.58 4.66 -5.90
CA GLY A 54 -5.65 5.37 -6.60
C GLY A 54 -5.11 6.28 -7.72
N ILE A 55 -4.04 7.01 -7.44
CA ILE A 55 -3.38 7.93 -8.37
C ILE A 55 -2.69 7.19 -9.51
N GLU A 56 -1.91 6.15 -9.23
CA GLU A 56 -1.15 5.45 -10.29
C GLU A 56 -2.09 4.75 -11.28
N TYR A 57 -3.18 4.13 -10.81
CA TYR A 57 -4.18 3.52 -11.69
C TYR A 57 -4.99 4.58 -12.45
N ALA A 58 -5.20 5.77 -11.89
CA ALA A 58 -5.78 6.90 -12.64
C ALA A 58 -4.85 7.39 -13.75
N VAL A 59 -3.54 7.47 -13.47
CA VAL A 59 -2.54 7.84 -14.49
C VAL A 59 -2.51 6.81 -15.60
N LEU A 60 -2.54 5.51 -15.27
CA LEU A 60 -2.62 4.44 -16.27
C LEU A 60 -3.92 4.47 -17.08
N SER A 61 -5.04 4.88 -16.50
CA SER A 61 -6.31 4.92 -17.23
C SER A 61 -6.32 6.01 -18.32
N VAL A 62 -5.69 7.15 -18.04
CA VAL A 62 -5.61 8.29 -18.97
C VAL A 62 -4.43 8.16 -19.95
N PHE A 63 -3.29 7.66 -19.49
CA PHE A 63 -2.03 7.65 -20.23
C PHE A 63 -1.48 6.23 -20.46
N SER A 64 -2.35 5.24 -20.68
CA SER A 64 -1.97 3.82 -20.82
C SER A 64 -0.92 3.55 -21.90
N ASN A 65 -0.83 4.40 -22.92
CA ASN A 65 0.08 4.25 -24.05
C ASN A 65 1.41 5.01 -23.88
N SER A 66 1.60 5.69 -22.75
CA SER A 66 2.80 6.47 -22.48
C SER A 66 3.83 5.65 -21.70
N GLN A 67 5.05 5.55 -22.24
CA GLN A 67 6.18 4.95 -21.54
C GLN A 67 6.47 5.62 -20.19
N VAL A 68 6.32 6.95 -20.13
CA VAL A 68 6.52 7.73 -18.90
C VAL A 68 5.52 7.34 -17.82
N ALA A 69 4.26 7.13 -18.21
CA ALA A 69 3.21 6.70 -17.28
C ALA A 69 3.50 5.30 -16.71
N LEU A 70 4.05 4.39 -17.53
CA LEU A 70 4.41 3.04 -17.08
C LEU A 70 5.61 3.02 -16.14
N TYR A 71 6.65 3.82 -16.39
CA TYR A 71 7.77 3.93 -15.46
C TYR A 71 7.36 4.55 -14.12
N LEU A 72 6.51 5.58 -14.18
CA LEU A 72 5.92 6.19 -12.99
C LEU A 72 5.09 5.17 -12.21
N PHE A 73 4.23 4.43 -12.90
CA PHE A 73 3.44 3.35 -12.30
C PHE A 73 4.35 2.32 -11.63
N LEU A 74 5.32 1.74 -12.35
CA LEU A 74 6.19 0.69 -11.81
C LEU A 74 6.92 1.13 -10.53
N THR A 75 7.39 2.38 -10.52
CA THR A 75 8.12 2.94 -9.38
C THR A 75 7.19 3.19 -8.20
N LEU A 76 6.04 3.82 -8.44
CA LEU A 76 5.08 4.12 -7.38
C LEU A 76 4.40 2.88 -6.83
N ASP A 77 4.06 1.91 -7.69
CA ASP A 77 3.40 0.66 -7.32
C ASP A 77 4.34 -0.15 -6.41
N GLY A 78 5.62 -0.27 -6.78
CA GLY A 78 6.63 -0.92 -5.93
C GLY A 78 6.81 -0.25 -4.55
N ILE A 79 6.87 1.08 -4.51
CA ILE A 79 6.93 1.83 -3.24
C ILE A 79 5.66 1.57 -2.41
N THR A 80 4.50 1.68 -3.05
CA THR A 80 3.20 1.60 -2.40
C THR A 80 2.93 0.22 -1.85
N TRP A 81 3.20 -0.83 -2.63
CA TRP A 81 3.16 -2.20 -2.15
C TRP A 81 4.17 -2.44 -1.05
N GLY A 82 5.39 -1.88 -1.11
CA GLY A 82 6.32 -1.95 0.01
C GLY A 82 5.70 -1.42 1.31
N LEU A 83 5.17 -0.19 1.28
CA LEU A 83 4.48 0.41 2.43
C LEU A 83 3.31 -0.44 2.92
N LEU A 84 2.44 -0.90 2.03
CA LEU A 84 1.27 -1.68 2.40
C LEU A 84 1.65 -3.08 2.89
N PHE A 85 2.68 -3.71 2.33
CA PHE A 85 3.12 -5.04 2.73
C PHE A 85 3.60 -5.05 4.18
N SER A 86 4.37 -4.03 4.56
CA SER A 86 4.86 -3.86 5.93
C SER A 86 3.73 -3.75 6.96
N VAL A 87 2.59 -3.14 6.59
CA VAL A 87 1.46 -2.99 7.51
C VAL A 87 0.50 -4.17 7.42
N PHE A 88 -0.03 -4.50 6.24
CA PHE A 88 -1.06 -5.52 6.07
C PHE A 88 -0.58 -6.95 6.25
N PHE A 89 0.66 -7.28 5.92
CA PHE A 89 1.12 -8.68 6.04
C PHE A 89 1.91 -8.92 7.31
N ILE A 90 2.45 -7.88 7.95
CA ILE A 90 3.37 -8.03 9.09
C ILE A 90 2.83 -7.42 10.39
N ALA A 91 2.32 -6.18 10.39
CA ALA A 91 1.98 -5.50 11.64
C ALA A 91 0.51 -5.66 12.05
N LEU A 92 -0.40 -5.34 11.13
CA LEU A 92 -1.81 -5.07 11.41
C LEU A 92 -2.53 -6.19 12.17
N TRP A 93 -2.39 -7.42 11.68
CA TRP A 93 -3.07 -8.58 12.28
C TRP A 93 -2.44 -9.02 13.60
N GLY A 94 -1.12 -8.81 13.74
CA GLY A 94 -0.40 -9.06 14.98
C GLY A 94 -0.78 -8.07 16.09
N ASP A 95 -1.07 -6.82 15.72
CA ASP A 95 -1.55 -5.79 16.65
C ASP A 95 -3.00 -6.02 17.07
N LEU A 96 -3.86 -6.48 16.14
CA LEU A 96 -5.27 -6.79 16.42
C LEU A 96 -5.43 -8.06 17.28
N GLY A 97 -4.55 -9.05 17.10
CA GLY A 97 -4.55 -10.28 17.87
C GLY A 97 -3.90 -10.12 19.25
N GLU A 98 -4.60 -9.50 20.20
CA GLU A 98 -4.10 -9.38 21.57
C GLU A 98 -3.77 -10.76 22.18
N SER A 99 -2.56 -10.84 22.75
CA SER A 99 -1.92 -11.87 23.60
C SER A 99 -2.05 -13.38 23.27
N HIS A 100 -3.13 -13.93 22.71
CA HIS A 100 -3.32 -15.39 22.61
C HIS A 100 -3.94 -15.93 21.30
N GLU A 101 -4.39 -15.09 20.36
CA GLU A 101 -5.04 -15.57 19.11
C GLU A 101 -4.51 -14.97 17.80
N LYS A 102 -3.25 -14.51 17.78
CA LYS A 102 -2.64 -13.86 16.59
C LYS A 102 -2.80 -14.66 15.30
N GLU A 103 -2.65 -15.98 15.37
CA GLU A 103 -2.75 -16.89 14.21
C GLU A 103 -4.11 -16.79 13.50
N LYS A 104 -5.21 -16.63 14.25
CA LYS A 104 -6.55 -16.51 13.67
C LYS A 104 -6.70 -15.19 12.91
N TYR A 105 -6.16 -14.10 13.45
CA TYR A 105 -6.19 -12.79 12.79
C TYR A 105 -5.33 -12.78 11.53
N TYR A 106 -4.14 -13.41 11.54
CA TYR A 106 -3.35 -13.58 10.32
C TYR A 106 -4.06 -14.43 9.27
N THR A 107 -4.76 -15.48 9.70
CA THR A 107 -5.53 -16.33 8.79
C THR A 107 -6.67 -15.53 8.16
N LEU A 108 -7.50 -14.87 8.97
CA LEU A 108 -8.61 -14.04 8.49
C LEU A 108 -8.14 -12.89 7.61
N GLY A 109 -7.03 -12.26 7.98
CA GLY A 109 -6.45 -11.12 7.29
C GLY A 109 -5.74 -11.45 5.98
N GLY A 110 -5.09 -12.62 5.91
CA GLY A 110 -4.42 -13.11 4.71
C GLY A 110 -5.37 -13.73 3.68
N LEU A 111 -6.53 -14.21 4.12
CA LEU A 111 -7.53 -14.85 3.25
C LEU A 111 -7.95 -13.98 2.06
N PRO A 112 -8.29 -12.69 2.20
CA PRO A 112 -8.62 -11.83 1.06
C PRO A 112 -7.54 -11.78 -0.02
N TYR A 113 -6.25 -11.72 0.36
CA TYR A 113 -5.15 -11.73 -0.59
C TYR A 113 -5.04 -13.09 -1.30
N LEU A 114 -5.14 -14.19 -0.55
CA LEU A 114 -5.14 -15.54 -1.12
C LEU A 114 -6.31 -15.73 -2.10
N LEU A 115 -7.51 -15.29 -1.73
CA LEU A 115 -8.71 -15.37 -2.56
C LEU A 115 -8.61 -14.48 -3.81
N ALA A 116 -8.00 -13.30 -3.70
CA ALA A 116 -7.72 -12.44 -4.84
C ALA A 116 -6.82 -13.11 -5.89
N GLY A 117 -5.93 -14.03 -5.48
CA GLY A 117 -5.11 -14.84 -6.38
C GLY A 117 -5.90 -15.73 -7.34
N PHE A 118 -7.14 -16.09 -7.00
CA PHE A 118 -8.04 -16.87 -7.89
C PHE A 118 -8.84 -15.98 -8.85
N LEU A 119 -8.87 -14.67 -8.62
CA LEU A 119 -9.65 -13.73 -9.41
C LEU A 119 -9.26 -13.72 -10.91
N PRO A 120 -7.97 -13.81 -11.30
CA PRO A 120 -7.58 -13.92 -12.69
C PRO A 120 -8.19 -15.14 -13.40
N ILE A 121 -8.38 -16.26 -12.69
CA ILE A 121 -8.98 -17.49 -13.25
C ILE A 121 -10.44 -17.24 -13.62
N LEU A 122 -11.18 -16.58 -12.73
CA LEU A 122 -12.60 -16.25 -12.95
C LEU A 122 -12.79 -15.19 -14.04
N ILE A 123 -11.94 -14.16 -14.04
CA ILE A 123 -12.08 -13.02 -14.95
C ILE A 123 -11.51 -13.33 -16.35
N ARG A 124 -10.64 -14.34 -16.51
CA ARG A 124 -10.00 -14.65 -17.82
C ARG A 124 -10.99 -14.82 -18.96
N LEU A 125 -12.15 -15.43 -18.69
CA LEU A 125 -13.24 -15.63 -19.65
C LEU A 125 -13.84 -14.31 -20.17
N TYR A 126 -13.77 -13.25 -19.39
CA TYR A 126 -14.33 -11.93 -19.68
C TYR A 126 -13.23 -10.87 -19.96
N ALA A 127 -11.96 -11.22 -19.74
CA ALA A 127 -10.84 -10.28 -19.82
C ALA A 127 -10.62 -9.67 -21.21
N SER A 128 -11.11 -10.32 -22.28
CA SER A 128 -11.07 -9.76 -23.64
C SER A 128 -12.20 -8.75 -23.91
N ALA A 129 -13.28 -8.76 -23.11
CA ALA A 129 -14.42 -7.86 -23.27
C ALA A 129 -14.21 -6.51 -22.56
N ILE A 130 -13.24 -6.41 -21.65
CA ILE A 130 -12.97 -5.22 -20.86
C ILE A 130 -11.68 -4.56 -21.38
N SER A 131 -11.75 -3.27 -21.72
CA SER A 131 -10.55 -2.53 -22.12
C SER A 131 -9.61 -2.32 -20.93
N PRO A 132 -8.28 -2.28 -21.14
CA PRO A 132 -7.32 -2.00 -20.06
C PRO A 132 -7.59 -0.70 -19.31
N THR A 133 -7.90 0.36 -20.05
CA THR A 133 -8.20 1.68 -19.49
C THR A 133 -9.44 1.68 -18.61
N ALA A 134 -10.51 0.95 -18.99
CA ALA A 134 -11.70 0.84 -18.17
C ALA A 134 -11.40 0.12 -16.84
N ALA A 135 -10.64 -0.97 -16.89
CA ALA A 135 -10.25 -1.68 -15.68
C ALA A 135 -9.36 -0.84 -14.76
N PHE A 136 -8.43 -0.06 -15.31
CA PHE A 136 -7.61 0.88 -14.52
C PHE A 136 -8.48 1.97 -13.86
N SER A 137 -9.47 2.52 -14.57
CA SER A 137 -10.43 3.46 -13.97
C SER A 137 -11.25 2.82 -12.85
N PHE A 138 -11.72 1.58 -13.04
CA PHE A 138 -12.43 0.85 -11.98
C PHE A 138 -11.54 0.60 -10.76
N ALA A 139 -10.28 0.17 -10.97
CA ALA A 139 -9.32 -0.02 -9.90
C ALA A 139 -9.11 1.29 -9.11
N SER A 140 -8.80 2.38 -9.82
CA SER A 140 -8.61 3.71 -9.22
C SER A 140 -9.83 4.15 -8.40
N PHE A 141 -11.04 4.01 -8.95
CA PHE A 141 -12.28 4.34 -8.25
C PHE A 141 -12.43 3.57 -6.93
N PHE A 142 -12.26 2.25 -6.95
CA PHE A 142 -12.39 1.44 -5.74
C PHE A 142 -11.27 1.69 -4.72
N LEU A 143 -10.07 2.01 -5.18
CA LEU A 143 -8.95 2.35 -4.30
C LEU A 143 -9.19 3.67 -3.55
N PHE A 144 -9.72 4.69 -4.23
CA PHE A 144 -10.15 5.92 -3.55
C PHE A 144 -11.36 5.67 -2.64
N LEU A 145 -12.31 4.84 -3.07
CA LEU A 145 -13.47 4.49 -2.25
C LEU A 145 -13.06 3.79 -0.95
N ALA A 146 -12.03 2.93 -0.99
CA ALA A 146 -11.48 2.24 0.17
C ALA A 146 -10.89 3.18 1.23
N VAL A 147 -10.48 4.40 0.86
CA VAL A 147 -9.99 5.40 1.81
C VAL A 147 -11.08 5.85 2.78
N ILE A 148 -12.34 5.91 2.35
CA ILE A 148 -13.46 6.36 3.17
C ILE A 148 -13.62 5.51 4.44
N PRO A 149 -13.82 4.17 4.36
CA PRO A 149 -13.91 3.35 5.57
C PRO A 149 -12.62 3.38 6.40
N LEU A 150 -11.44 3.48 5.77
CA LEU A 150 -10.17 3.60 6.48
C LEU A 150 -10.05 4.88 7.32
N MET A 151 -10.66 5.99 6.89
CA MET A 151 -10.70 7.22 7.69
C MET A 151 -11.47 7.05 9.00
N TYR A 152 -12.47 6.17 9.04
CA TYR A 152 -13.24 5.88 10.25
C TYR A 152 -12.64 4.77 11.10
N ALA A 153 -11.74 3.95 10.55
CA ALA A 153 -11.05 2.92 11.31
C ALA A 153 -10.17 3.52 12.42
N PRO A 154 -10.11 2.91 13.62
CA PRO A 154 -9.19 3.33 14.67
C PRO A 154 -7.74 3.05 14.28
N GLU A 155 -6.80 3.74 14.94
CA GLU A 155 -5.37 3.44 14.80
C GLU A 155 -5.05 2.12 15.50
N THR A 156 -4.21 1.29 14.87
CA THR A 156 -3.85 -0.04 15.40
C THR A 156 -2.52 -0.03 16.17
N LEU A 157 -1.78 1.07 16.12
CA LEU A 157 -0.62 1.28 16.98
C LEU A 157 -1.04 1.28 18.47
N PRO A 158 -0.41 0.49 19.35
CA PRO A 158 -0.84 0.39 20.74
C PRO A 158 -0.79 1.75 21.45
N GLU A 159 -1.87 2.10 22.16
CA GLU A 159 -2.02 3.41 22.82
C GLU A 159 -0.86 3.74 23.77
N LYS A 160 -0.27 2.74 24.41
CA LYS A 160 0.87 2.92 25.32
C LYS A 160 2.05 3.58 24.59
N HIS A 161 2.35 3.13 23.37
CA HIS A 161 3.45 3.69 22.58
C HIS A 161 3.13 5.11 22.08
N ILE A 162 1.86 5.38 21.77
CA ILE A 162 1.41 6.73 21.39
C ILE A 162 1.57 7.68 22.57
N LYS A 163 1.03 7.33 23.74
CA LYS A 163 1.10 8.13 24.97
C LYS A 163 2.54 8.39 25.43
N GLU A 164 3.42 7.38 25.34
CA GLU A 164 4.83 7.55 25.68
C GLU A 164 5.53 8.60 24.79
N ARG A 165 5.24 8.61 23.49
CA ARG A 165 5.79 9.60 22.55
C ARG A 165 5.26 11.00 22.81
N GLU A 166 3.97 11.12 23.09
CA GLU A 166 3.36 12.40 23.47
C GLU A 166 4.04 12.96 24.72
N LEU A 167 4.18 12.14 25.78
CA LEU A 167 4.89 12.50 27.01
C LEU A 167 6.33 12.96 26.75
N LYS A 168 7.10 12.22 25.95
CA LYS A 168 8.47 12.62 25.55
C LYS A 168 8.48 13.98 24.84
N SER A 169 7.57 14.18 23.89
CA SER A 169 7.42 15.45 23.16
C SER A 169 7.09 16.62 24.10
N TYR A 170 6.21 16.41 25.08
CA TYR A 170 5.90 17.42 26.10
C TYR A 170 7.12 17.77 26.97
N ILE A 171 7.88 16.77 27.41
CA ILE A 171 9.09 16.98 28.21
C ILE A 171 10.15 17.76 27.42
N GLU A 172 10.37 17.42 26.15
CA GLU A 172 11.32 18.15 25.31
C GLU A 172 10.90 19.60 25.08
N LYS A 173 9.62 19.85 24.80
CA LYS A 173 9.09 21.22 24.68
C LYS A 173 9.29 22.00 25.97
N ALA A 174 9.00 21.40 27.12
CA ALA A 174 9.19 22.03 28.43
C ALA A 174 10.66 22.36 28.72
N LYS A 175 11.59 21.47 28.36
CA LYS A 175 13.04 21.74 28.47
C LYS A 175 13.47 22.91 27.60
N ARG A 176 13.04 22.94 26.33
CA ARG A 176 13.37 24.03 25.39
C ARG A 176 12.84 25.38 25.87
N GLU A 177 11.63 25.43 26.41
CA GLU A 177 11.08 26.67 26.98
C GLU A 177 11.85 27.09 28.24
N ARG A 178 12.21 26.16 29.12
CA ARG A 178 13.08 26.47 30.27
C ARG A 178 14.42 27.07 29.82
N GLU A 179 15.05 26.51 28.80
CA GLU A 179 16.34 26.99 28.26
C GLU A 179 16.22 28.36 27.59
N LYS A 180 15.06 28.73 27.04
CA LYS A 180 14.83 30.07 26.47
C LYS A 180 14.67 31.16 27.52
N TYR A 181 14.21 30.82 28.73
CA TYR A 181 13.90 31.76 29.80
C TYR A 181 14.82 31.63 31.03
N ALA A 182 15.92 30.88 30.92
CA ALA A 182 16.98 30.76 31.92
C ALA A 182 18.19 31.60 31.53
#